data_AF-A0A5N8UVU0-F1
#
_entry.id   AF-A0A5N8UVU0-F1
#
_cell.length_a   1.000
_cell.length_b   1.000
_cell.length_c   1.000
_cell.angle_alpha   90.00
_cell.angle_beta   90.00
_cell.angle_gamma   90.00
#
_symmetry.space_group_name_H-M   'P 1'
#
loop_
_entity.id
_entity.type
_entity.pdbx_description
1 polymer ?
#
loop_
_entity_poly.entity_id
_entity_poly.type
_entity_poly.pdbx_seq_one_letter_code
_entity_poly.pdbx_strand_id
1 'polypeptide(L)'
;MDSTKHQSEDAPIKNYLIDEKLLSATQTMKILSVSRAKFYTKVVKDPDFTQIVKPLCLIQNGLKQYRQTEIIAFIERKQEVH
;
A
#
# COMPACT_ATOMS: atom_id res chain seq x y z
N MET A 1 14.93 42.16 30.79
CA MET A 1 15.05 42.49 29.35
C MET A 1 16.26 41.68 28.88
N ASP A 2 16.17 40.54 28.21
CA ASP A 2 15.46 40.17 26.97
C ASP A 2 15.44 38.61 26.94
N SER A 3 14.31 37.91 26.81
CA SER A 3 13.61 37.50 25.56
C SER A 3 14.42 36.62 24.57
N THR A 4 14.08 35.32 24.61
CA THR A 4 13.89 34.39 23.47
C THR A 4 15.10 33.81 22.72
N LYS A 5 15.30 32.49 22.85
CA LYS A 5 15.48 31.61 21.67
C LYS A 5 15.10 30.15 21.98
N HIS A 6 14.01 29.71 21.36
CA HIS A 6 13.66 28.30 21.17
C HIS A 6 14.69 27.61 20.27
N GLN A 7 15.03 26.35 20.57
CA GLN A 7 15.50 25.31 19.66
C GLN A 7 16.02 24.15 20.51
N SER A 8 15.69 22.88 20.33
CA SER A 8 14.63 22.15 19.64
C SER A 8 14.65 20.82 20.38
N GLU A 9 13.51 20.34 20.86
CA GLU A 9 13.43 18.98 21.39
C GLU A 9 13.61 18.04 20.19
N ASP A 10 14.81 17.46 20.03
CA ASP A 10 15.07 16.34 19.15
C ASP A 10 14.25 15.14 19.66
N ALA A 11 12.96 15.13 19.32
CA ALA A 11 12.16 13.93 19.37
C ALA A 11 12.89 12.88 18.53
N PRO A 12 13.12 11.66 19.04
CA PRO A 12 13.78 10.63 18.27
C PRO A 12 12.95 10.42 17.01
N ILE A 13 13.53 10.76 15.85
CA ILE A 13 12.99 10.40 14.54
C ILE A 13 12.96 8.89 14.55
N LYS A 14 11.81 8.33 14.93
CA LYS A 14 11.51 6.93 14.79
C LYS A 14 11.42 6.69 13.29
N ASN A 15 12.58 6.50 12.66
CA ASN A 15 12.73 5.77 11.43
C ASN A 15 12.24 4.35 11.70
N TYR A 16 10.92 4.19 11.79
CA TYR A 16 10.31 2.94 11.40
C TYR A 16 10.54 2.88 9.89
N LEU A 17 11.68 2.30 9.51
CA LEU A 17 11.73 1.48 8.31
C LEU A 17 10.64 0.42 8.53
N ILE A 18 9.39 0.77 8.23
CA ILE A 18 8.35 -0.23 8.05
C ILE A 18 8.89 -0.98 6.85
N ASP A 19 9.45 -2.18 7.08
CA ASP A 19 9.83 -3.10 6.02
C ASP A 19 8.59 -3.31 5.17
N GLU A 20 8.48 -2.51 4.12
CA GLU A 20 7.24 -2.37 3.42
C GLU A 20 7.09 -3.61 2.55
N LYS A 21 6.28 -4.53 3.04
CA LYS A 21 6.16 -5.84 2.43
C LYS A 21 5.51 -5.73 1.05
N LEU A 22 6.30 -6.04 0.04
CA LEU A 22 5.86 -6.16 -1.33
C LEU A 22 5.30 -7.55 -1.61
N LEU A 23 4.14 -7.57 -2.27
CA LEU A 23 3.39 -8.77 -2.61
C LEU A 23 3.42 -8.97 -4.12
N SER A 24 3.64 -10.20 -4.55
CA SER A 24 3.35 -10.61 -5.93
C SER A 24 1.85 -10.61 -6.20
N ALA A 25 1.45 -10.56 -7.48
CA ALA A 25 0.05 -10.73 -7.88
C ALA A 25 -0.58 -11.99 -7.25
N THR A 26 0.15 -13.10 -7.19
CA THR A 26 -0.32 -14.35 -6.59
C THR A 26 -0.62 -14.21 -5.09
N GLN A 27 0.23 -13.50 -4.34
CA GLN A 27 -0.01 -13.24 -2.92
C GLN A 27 -1.19 -12.30 -2.73
N THR A 28 -1.29 -11.23 -3.52
CA THR A 28 -2.42 -10.30 -3.49
C THR A 28 -3.75 -11.02 -3.74
N MET A 29 -3.80 -11.91 -4.73
CA MET A 29 -5.00 -12.71 -5.03
C MET A 29 -5.43 -13.61 -3.88
N LYS A 30 -4.45 -14.21 -3.16
CA LYS A 30 -4.72 -15.03 -1.97
C LYS A 30 -5.31 -14.19 -0.84
N ILE A 31 -4.74 -13.02 -0.57
CA ILE A 31 -5.24 -12.10 0.47
C ILE A 31 -6.67 -11.66 0.15
N LEU A 32 -6.93 -11.26 -1.09
CA LEU A 32 -8.26 -10.84 -1.54
C LEU A 32 -9.25 -12.01 -1.72
N SER A 33 -8.79 -13.26 -1.56
CA SER A 33 -9.59 -14.47 -1.81
C SER A 33 -10.29 -14.48 -3.18
N VAL A 34 -9.57 -14.08 -4.23
CA VAL A 34 -10.09 -14.04 -5.61
C VAL A 34 -9.32 -14.95 -6.55
N SER A 35 -10.02 -15.45 -7.57
CA SER A 35 -9.38 -16.20 -8.65
C SER A 35 -8.52 -15.30 -9.53
N ARG A 36 -7.58 -15.91 -10.27
CA ARG A 36 -6.75 -15.22 -11.26
C ARG A 36 -7.59 -14.46 -12.29
N ALA A 37 -8.61 -15.11 -12.84
CA ALA A 37 -9.49 -14.49 -13.82
C ALA A 37 -10.22 -13.27 -13.23
N LYS A 38 -10.79 -13.39 -12.03
CA LYS A 38 -11.50 -12.29 -11.36
C LYS A 38 -10.55 -11.13 -11.05
N PHE A 39 -9.32 -11.42 -10.61
CA PHE A 39 -8.33 -10.39 -10.31
C PHE A 39 -8.05 -9.52 -11.54
N TYR A 40 -7.69 -10.14 -12.67
CA TYR A 40 -7.30 -9.41 -13.89
C TYR A 40 -8.47 -8.78 -14.67
N THR A 41 -9.69 -9.29 -14.51
CA THR A 41 -10.86 -8.78 -15.26
C THR A 41 -11.69 -7.78 -14.47
N LYS A 42 -11.74 -7.90 -13.14
CA LYS A 42 -12.59 -7.06 -12.27
C LYS A 42 -11.76 -6.23 -11.30
N VAL A 43 -10.91 -6.86 -10.49
CA VAL A 43 -10.23 -6.17 -9.37
C VAL A 43 -9.27 -5.08 -9.85
N VAL A 44 -8.36 -5.37 -10.79
CA VAL A 44 -7.42 -4.35 -11.27
C VAL A 44 -8.07 -3.20 -12.06
N LYS A 45 -9.34 -3.37 -12.47
CA LYS A 45 -10.13 -2.33 -13.14
C LYS A 45 -11.08 -1.61 -12.20
N ASP A 46 -11.15 -2.04 -10.94
CA ASP A 46 -12.01 -1.43 -9.94
C ASP A 46 -11.51 -0.01 -9.62
N PRO A 47 -12.39 1.01 -9.65
CA PRO A 47 -11.99 2.39 -9.40
C PRO A 47 -11.23 2.57 -8.07
N ASP A 48 -11.74 1.98 -6.99
CA ASP A 48 -11.11 2.08 -5.66
C ASP A 48 -9.73 1.40 -5.69
N PHE A 49 -9.61 0.26 -6.37
CA PHE A 49 -8.33 -0.41 -6.51
C PHE A 49 -7.32 0.46 -7.24
N THR A 50 -7.71 1.07 -8.38
CA THR A 50 -6.80 1.93 -9.16
C THR A 50 -6.43 3.22 -8.44
N GLN A 51 -7.30 3.72 -7.57
CA GLN A 51 -7.06 4.90 -6.76
C GLN A 51 -6.08 4.60 -5.62
N ILE A 52 -6.31 3.50 -4.89
CA ILE A 52 -5.58 3.14 -3.67
C ILE A 52 -4.28 2.41 -3.97
N VAL A 53 -4.29 1.45 -4.89
CA VAL A 53 -3.17 0.54 -5.14
C VAL A 53 -2.33 1.04 -6.30
N LYS A 54 -1.03 1.20 -6.09
CA LYS A 54 -0.06 1.64 -7.11
C LYS A 54 0.92 0.50 -7.40
N PRO A 55 0.68 -0.31 -8.45
CA PRO A 55 1.52 -1.45 -8.75
C PRO A 55 2.94 -0.99 -9.11
N LEU A 56 3.93 -1.59 -8.46
CA LEU A 56 5.33 -1.39 -8.76
C LEU A 56 5.76 -2.40 -9.83
N CYS A 57 6.28 -1.95 -10.96
CA CYS A 57 6.82 -2.83 -11.98
C CYS A 57 8.30 -3.08 -11.70
N LEU A 58 8.70 -4.33 -11.51
CA LEU A 58 10.11 -4.67 -11.33
C LEU A 58 10.84 -4.64 -12.67
N ILE A 59 11.93 -3.88 -12.73
CA ILE A 59 12.77 -3.70 -13.94
C ILE A 59 13.34 -5.04 -14.42
N GLN A 60 13.63 -5.97 -13.50
CA GLN A 60 14.34 -7.22 -13.80
C GLN A 60 13.50 -8.31 -14.48
N ASN A 61 12.19 -8.36 -14.26
CA ASN A 61 11.32 -9.42 -14.80
C ASN A 61 9.95 -8.95 -15.31
N GLY A 62 9.70 -7.63 -15.27
CA GLY A 62 8.42 -7.03 -15.69
C GLY A 62 7.22 -7.43 -14.82
N LEU A 63 7.44 -8.10 -13.68
CA LEU A 63 6.35 -8.51 -12.81
C LEU A 63 5.91 -7.36 -11.92
N LYS A 64 4.59 -7.25 -11.75
CA LYS A 64 3.98 -6.28 -10.83
C LYS A 64 4.05 -6.79 -9.40
N GLN A 65 4.47 -5.91 -8.51
CA GLN A 65 4.36 -6.04 -7.07
C GLN A 65 3.42 -4.99 -6.50
N TYR A 66 2.86 -5.28 -5.33
CA TYR A 66 1.85 -4.46 -4.67
C TYR A 66 2.26 -4.27 -3.22
N ARG A 67 2.12 -3.05 -2.69
CA ARG A 67 2.42 -2.77 -1.29
C ARG A 67 1.32 -3.40 -0.43
N GLN A 68 1.69 -4.18 0.58
CA GLN A 68 0.71 -4.87 1.43
C GLN A 68 -0.25 -3.87 2.11
N THR A 69 0.25 -2.71 2.53
CA THR A 69 -0.52 -1.62 3.13
C THR A 69 -1.63 -1.11 2.21
N GLU A 70 -1.35 -0.91 0.92
CA GLU A 70 -2.35 -0.49 -0.07
C GLU A 70 -3.42 -1.56 -0.30
N ILE A 71 -3.04 -2.85 -0.29
CA ILE A 71 -4.01 -3.95 -0.41
C ILE A 71 -4.94 -3.98 0.80
N ILE A 72 -4.43 -3.74 2.02
CA ILE A 72 -5.24 -3.66 3.23
C ILE A 72 -6.19 -2.46 3.16
N ALA A 73 -5.70 -1.28 2.79
CA ALA A 73 -6.53 -0.08 2.64
C ALA A 73 -7.66 -0.26 1.61
N PHE A 74 -7.39 -1.00 0.52
CA PHE A 74 -8.43 -1.35 -0.46
C PHE A 74 -9.51 -2.26 0.15
N ILE A 75 -9.13 -3.23 0.98
CA ILE A 75 -10.08 -4.12 1.66
C ILE A 75 -10.95 -3.33 2.62
N GLU A 76 -10.35 -2.47 3.45
CA GLU A 76 -11.07 -1.61 4.39
C GLU A 76 -12.07 -0.73 3.67
N ARG A 77 -11.66 -0.07 2.56
CA ARG A 77 -12.55 0.74 1.74
C ARG A 77 -13.76 -0.03 1.20
N LYS A 78 -13.61 -1.30 0.82
CA LYS A 78 -14.72 -2.14 0.33
C LYS A 78 -15.68 -2.57 1.44
N GLN A 79 -15.23 -2.59 2.69
CA GLN A 79 -16.08 -2.89 3.85
C GLN A 79 -16.92 -1.69 4.29
N GLU A 80 -16.44 -0.46 4.13
CA GLU A 80 -17.19 0.77 4.49
C GLU A 80 -18.40 1.06 3.58
N VAL A 81 -18.42 0.51 2.36
CA VAL A 81 -19.45 0.78 1.35
C VAL A 81 -20.60 -0.24 1.40
N HIS A 82 -20.49 -1.27 2.25
CA HIS A 82 -21.57 -2.24 2.54
C HIS A 82 -22.28 -1.88 3.85
#